data_AF-R1F2F9-F1
#
_entry.id   AF-R1F2F9-F1
#
_cell.length_a   1.000
_cell.length_b   1.000
_cell.length_c   1.000
_cell.angle_alpha   90.00
_cell.angle_beta   90.00
_cell.angle_gamma   90.00
#
_symmetry.space_group_name_H-M   'P 1'
#
loop_
_entity.id
_entity.type
_entity.pdbx_description
1 polymer ?
#
loop_
_entity_poly.entity_id
_entity_poly.type
_entity_poly.pdbx_seq_one_letter_code
_entity_poly.pdbx_strand_id
1 'polypeptide(L)'
;MLAACLALAPPSSGRRAVLANAAALACAPLGSSAIAPSGTLDDEVRAGLGQGGALSANAPVSLRGSGVEVLITDPSYKELDACPKGMFIPPKGGPWQCIEVSATALNQGKREVNAADVFGALFDAEGYSPAATSLDPSQKTPFATLETRLPKGQPVAVKWVSAVQARSPRPFRFAGMKAEYRNAAMAKTYKSFDPCEIDSSACEEDEDQPDNAMALRTGQGFTYKK
;
A
#
# COMPACT_ATOMS: atom_id res chain seq x y z
N MET A 1 -1.47 -4.67 -60.37
CA MET A 1 -1.77 -3.57 -61.31
C MET A 1 -0.93 -2.37 -60.89
N LEU A 2 -0.23 -1.74 -61.84
CA LEU A 2 0.54 -0.49 -61.71
C LEU A 2 1.56 -0.42 -60.55
N ALA A 3 2.35 0.67 -60.54
CA ALA A 3 3.56 0.84 -59.74
C ALA A 3 3.75 2.30 -59.32
N ALA A 4 4.92 2.57 -58.73
CA ALA A 4 5.54 3.88 -58.49
C ALA A 4 5.05 4.70 -57.28
N CYS A 5 5.97 4.91 -56.34
CA CYS A 5 6.20 6.23 -55.76
C CYS A 5 7.64 6.64 -56.09
N LEU A 6 7.78 7.84 -56.64
CA LEU A 6 9.05 8.45 -57.05
C LEU A 6 9.97 8.68 -55.85
N ALA A 7 11.27 8.57 -56.05
CA ALA A 7 12.25 9.24 -55.19
C ALA A 7 12.42 10.69 -55.67
N LEU A 8 12.40 11.65 -54.74
CA LEU A 8 12.72 13.06 -54.98
C LEU A 8 13.68 13.55 -53.89
N ALA A 9 14.79 14.17 -54.28
CA ALA A 9 15.78 14.78 -53.38
C ALA A 9 16.76 15.65 -54.18
N PRO A 10 17.50 16.57 -53.54
CA PRO A 10 17.12 17.49 -52.47
C PRO A 10 17.26 18.96 -52.97
N PRO A 11 17.35 19.98 -52.09
CA PRO A 11 18.71 20.50 -51.82
C PRO A 11 18.93 21.09 -50.40
N SER A 12 20.22 21.26 -50.05
CA SER A 12 20.79 22.10 -48.97
C SER A 12 20.42 21.76 -47.50
N SER A 13 21.26 22.02 -46.49
CA SER A 13 22.72 22.15 -46.42
C SER A 13 23.18 21.94 -44.97
N GLY A 14 23.91 20.86 -44.66
CA GLY A 14 24.34 20.57 -43.28
C GLY A 14 25.40 19.48 -43.17
N ARG A 15 26.61 19.84 -42.69
CA ARG A 15 27.80 18.97 -42.65
C ARG A 15 27.62 17.73 -41.75
N ARG A 16 27.63 16.53 -42.33
CA ARG A 16 28.14 15.26 -41.73
C ARG A 16 28.40 14.24 -42.85
N ALA A 17 29.59 13.62 -42.87
CA ALA A 17 30.04 12.66 -43.88
C ALA A 17 31.10 11.71 -43.28
N VAL A 18 31.46 10.62 -43.97
CA VAL A 18 32.46 9.58 -43.59
C VAL A 18 31.98 8.72 -42.41
N LEU A 19 31.64 7.42 -42.50
CA LEU A 19 31.60 6.39 -43.56
C LEU A 19 30.39 5.43 -43.28
N ALA A 20 30.31 4.21 -43.84
CA ALA A 20 29.92 3.86 -45.22
C ALA A 20 30.07 2.33 -45.44
N ASN A 21 29.05 1.68 -46.03
CA ASN A 21 28.99 0.25 -46.40
C ASN A 21 29.07 -0.77 -45.23
N ALA A 22 28.56 -2.01 -45.36
CA ALA A 22 27.90 -2.67 -46.49
C ALA A 22 26.61 -3.39 -46.05
N ALA A 23 25.68 -3.62 -46.99
CA ALA A 23 24.56 -4.53 -46.78
C ALA A 23 24.93 -5.96 -47.17
N ALA A 24 24.49 -6.95 -46.39
CA ALA A 24 24.53 -8.36 -46.74
C ALA A 24 23.19 -9.01 -46.36
N LEU A 25 22.44 -9.52 -47.35
CA LEU A 25 21.27 -10.36 -47.09
C LEU A 25 21.76 -11.76 -46.70
N ALA A 26 21.30 -12.26 -45.56
CA ALA A 26 21.46 -13.66 -45.16
C ALA A 26 20.10 -14.21 -44.73
N CYS A 27 19.39 -14.86 -45.66
CA CYS A 27 18.16 -15.58 -45.34
C CYS A 27 18.51 -16.95 -44.73
N ALA A 28 18.37 -17.06 -43.41
CA ALA A 28 18.44 -18.33 -42.67
C ALA A 28 17.38 -18.33 -41.55
N PRO A 29 16.77 -19.48 -41.21
CA PRO A 29 15.65 -19.54 -40.29
C PRO A 29 16.11 -19.44 -38.83
N LEU A 30 15.70 -18.37 -38.14
CA LEU A 30 15.77 -18.29 -36.68
C LEU A 30 14.48 -18.88 -36.10
N GLY A 31 14.63 -19.97 -35.34
CA GLY A 31 13.54 -20.58 -34.58
C GLY A 31 13.10 -19.72 -33.40
N SER A 32 12.14 -20.22 -32.62
CA SER A 32 11.47 -19.51 -31.51
C SER A 32 12.40 -19.10 -30.36
N SER A 33 13.17 -18.04 -30.56
CA SER A 33 13.85 -17.30 -29.49
C SER A 33 12.86 -16.32 -28.86
N ALA A 34 12.21 -16.74 -27.78
CA ALA A 34 11.48 -15.81 -26.92
C ALA A 34 12.49 -14.85 -26.26
N ILE A 35 12.69 -13.67 -26.86
CA ILE A 35 13.47 -12.59 -26.25
C ILE A 35 12.64 -12.05 -25.08
N ALA A 36 12.80 -12.68 -23.92
CA ALA A 36 12.42 -12.06 -22.66
C ALA A 36 13.22 -10.74 -22.55
N PRO A 37 12.55 -9.58 -22.41
CA PRO A 37 13.26 -8.33 -22.21
C PRO A 37 14.01 -8.44 -20.88
N SER A 38 15.34 -8.38 -20.94
CA SER A 38 16.20 -8.44 -19.76
C SER A 38 16.13 -7.11 -18.99
N GLY A 39 15.00 -6.89 -18.32
CA GLY A 39 14.84 -5.79 -17.38
C GLY A 39 15.85 -5.91 -16.26
N THR A 40 16.68 -4.88 -16.09
CA THR A 40 17.51 -4.73 -14.89
C THR A 40 16.61 -4.47 -13.69
N LEU A 41 16.88 -5.16 -12.57
CA LEU A 41 16.07 -5.12 -11.35
C LEU A 41 15.76 -3.70 -10.85
N ASP A 42 16.64 -2.74 -11.14
CA ASP A 42 16.51 -1.33 -10.78
C ASP A 42 15.31 -0.62 -11.43
N ASP A 43 14.86 -1.00 -12.63
CA ASP A 43 13.76 -0.32 -13.32
C ASP A 43 12.38 -0.71 -12.76
N GLU A 44 12.14 -1.98 -12.44
CA GLU A 44 10.91 -2.42 -11.75
C GLU A 44 10.83 -1.83 -10.32
N VAL A 45 11.97 -1.74 -9.63
CA VAL A 45 12.08 -1.09 -8.31
C VAL A 45 11.79 0.41 -8.42
N ARG A 46 12.29 1.09 -9.45
CA ARG A 46 12.03 2.52 -9.69
C ARG A 46 10.55 2.81 -10.01
N ALA A 47 9.88 1.93 -10.76
CA ALA A 47 8.47 2.07 -11.12
C ALA A 47 7.52 2.09 -9.90
N GLY A 48 7.87 1.40 -8.80
CA GLY A 48 7.04 1.33 -7.59
C GLY A 48 7.32 2.38 -6.50
N LEU A 49 8.37 3.20 -6.61
CA LEU A 49 8.90 3.99 -5.48
C LEU A 49 8.98 5.50 -5.70
N GLY A 50 9.05 6.00 -6.95
CA GLY A 50 9.66 7.31 -7.22
C GLY A 50 8.75 8.53 -7.43
N GLN A 51 7.66 8.42 -8.20
CA GLN A 51 7.00 9.60 -8.78
C GLN A 51 5.47 9.49 -8.86
N GLY A 52 4.78 10.19 -7.96
CA GLY A 52 3.43 10.79 -8.14
C GLY A 52 2.20 9.94 -8.48
N GLY A 53 2.34 8.75 -9.07
CA GLY A 53 1.25 7.94 -9.61
C GLY A 53 0.82 6.78 -8.72
N ALA A 54 -0.18 6.05 -9.22
CA ALA A 54 -0.68 4.82 -8.59
C ALA A 54 0.34 3.68 -8.61
N LEU A 55 0.30 2.83 -7.58
CA LEU A 55 0.97 1.53 -7.63
C LEU A 55 0.35 0.67 -8.75
N SER A 56 1.18 -0.08 -9.46
CA SER A 56 0.74 -1.00 -10.51
C SER A 56 0.34 -2.36 -9.92
N ALA A 57 -0.71 -3.00 -10.45
CA ALA A 57 -1.08 -4.38 -10.13
C ALA A 57 -0.03 -5.44 -10.54
N ASN A 58 0.95 -5.02 -11.34
CA ASN A 58 2.13 -5.80 -11.72
C ASN A 58 3.38 -5.48 -10.90
N ALA A 59 3.32 -4.55 -9.94
CA ALA A 59 4.45 -4.24 -9.06
C ALA A 59 4.80 -5.46 -8.16
N PRO A 60 6.08 -5.63 -7.76
CA PRO A 60 6.49 -6.73 -6.90
C PRO A 60 5.74 -6.72 -5.56
N VAL A 61 5.41 -7.90 -5.05
CA VAL A 61 4.62 -8.10 -3.81
C VAL A 61 5.19 -7.30 -2.63
N SER A 62 6.52 -7.28 -2.48
CA SER A 62 7.24 -6.56 -1.43
C SER A 62 8.19 -5.53 -2.05
N LEU A 63 8.19 -4.29 -1.55
CA LEU A 63 9.22 -3.31 -1.90
C LEU A 63 10.52 -3.60 -1.14
N ARG A 64 11.65 -3.51 -1.85
CA ARG A 64 13.00 -3.75 -1.31
C ARG A 64 13.91 -2.60 -1.73
N GLY A 65 14.84 -2.22 -0.86
CA GLY A 65 15.82 -1.16 -1.15
C GLY A 65 16.26 -0.39 0.10
N SER A 66 17.22 0.51 -0.07
CA SER A 66 17.85 1.28 1.01
C SER A 66 16.94 2.28 1.74
N GLY A 67 15.71 2.48 1.26
CA GLY A 67 14.67 3.33 1.88
C GLY A 67 13.53 2.56 2.57
N VAL A 68 13.62 1.24 2.74
CA VAL A 68 12.60 0.43 3.42
C VAL A 68 13.05 0.12 4.85
N GLU A 69 12.35 0.66 5.86
CA GLU A 69 12.70 0.44 7.27
C GLU A 69 12.24 -0.95 7.77
N VAL A 70 11.05 -1.37 7.38
CA VAL A 70 10.48 -2.69 7.69
C VAL A 70 10.04 -3.36 6.39
N LEU A 71 10.68 -4.48 6.06
CA LEU A 71 10.30 -5.31 4.93
C LEU A 71 9.11 -6.18 5.32
N ILE A 72 8.06 -6.20 4.49
CA ILE A 72 6.88 -7.06 4.65
C ILE A 72 6.93 -8.13 3.57
N THR A 73 7.16 -9.40 3.93
CA THR A 73 7.20 -10.54 3.00
C THR A 73 6.04 -11.50 3.19
N ASP A 74 5.80 -12.28 2.14
CA ASP A 74 4.89 -13.43 2.13
C ASP A 74 3.45 -13.11 2.61
N PRO A 75 2.84 -11.97 2.19
CA PRO A 75 1.48 -11.63 2.60
C PRO A 75 0.47 -12.61 2.00
N SER A 76 -0.30 -13.22 2.88
CA SER A 76 -1.39 -14.14 2.58
C SER A 76 -2.65 -13.67 3.29
N TYR A 77 -3.83 -14.07 2.82
CA TYR A 77 -5.09 -13.70 3.47
C TYR A 77 -6.01 -14.92 3.65
N LYS A 78 -6.82 -14.88 4.70
CA LYS A 78 -8.05 -15.67 4.82
C LYS A 78 -9.24 -14.70 4.86
N GLU A 79 -10.38 -15.15 4.35
CA GLU A 79 -11.62 -14.40 4.49
C GLU A 79 -12.22 -14.61 5.88
N LEU A 80 -12.98 -13.63 6.37
CA LEU A 80 -13.71 -13.70 7.63
C LEU A 80 -15.21 -13.66 7.37
N ASP A 81 -15.97 -14.50 8.07
CA ASP A 81 -17.44 -14.54 7.99
C ASP A 81 -18.08 -13.24 8.49
N ALA A 82 -17.40 -12.54 9.40
CA ALA A 82 -17.77 -11.24 9.91
C ALA A 82 -16.52 -10.38 10.18
N CYS A 83 -16.66 -9.06 10.04
CA CYS A 83 -15.65 -8.12 10.51
C CYS A 83 -15.59 -8.08 12.05
N PRO A 84 -14.41 -7.86 12.66
CA PRO A 84 -14.30 -7.67 14.10
C PRO A 84 -15.17 -6.52 14.64
N LYS A 85 -15.73 -6.70 15.84
CA LYS A 85 -16.43 -5.62 16.56
C LYS A 85 -15.46 -4.45 16.80
N GLY A 86 -15.95 -3.21 16.70
CA GLY A 86 -15.15 -1.99 16.85
C GLY A 86 -14.27 -1.63 15.64
N MET A 87 -14.19 -2.47 14.61
CA MET A 87 -13.50 -2.10 13.37
C MET A 87 -14.32 -1.09 12.55
N PHE A 88 -13.69 0.00 12.11
CA PHE A 88 -14.33 0.96 11.20
C PHE A 88 -14.60 0.33 9.83
N ILE A 89 -15.86 0.37 9.40
CA ILE A 89 -16.32 -0.04 8.07
C ILE A 89 -16.96 1.18 7.40
N PRO A 90 -16.52 1.62 6.20
CA PRO A 90 -17.08 2.82 5.59
C PRO A 90 -18.57 2.68 5.26
N PRO A 91 -19.43 3.67 5.57
CA PRO A 91 -20.87 3.60 5.28
C PRO A 91 -21.23 3.71 3.79
N LYS A 92 -20.25 3.97 2.92
CA LYS A 92 -20.39 4.08 1.46
C LYS A 92 -19.29 3.25 0.78
N GLY A 93 -19.53 2.82 -0.46
CA GLY A 93 -18.59 1.99 -1.24
C GLY A 93 -18.81 0.49 -1.12
N GLY A 94 -19.58 0.02 -0.13
CA GLY A 94 -19.88 -1.40 0.09
C GLY A 94 -20.78 -2.05 -0.99
N PRO A 95 -21.22 -3.31 -0.78
CA PRO A 95 -21.07 -4.11 0.43
C PRO A 95 -19.61 -4.45 0.77
N TRP A 96 -19.32 -4.56 2.06
CA TRP A 96 -18.00 -4.81 2.61
C TRP A 96 -17.92 -6.20 3.27
N GLN A 97 -16.72 -6.78 3.26
CA GLN A 97 -16.34 -8.00 3.95
C GLN A 97 -14.94 -7.76 4.57
N CYS A 98 -14.51 -8.58 5.52
CA CYS A 98 -13.16 -8.47 6.08
C CYS A 98 -12.28 -9.67 5.71
N ILE A 99 -10.98 -9.41 5.57
CA ILE A 99 -9.93 -10.41 5.44
C ILE A 99 -8.92 -10.25 6.58
N GLU A 100 -8.46 -11.35 7.16
CA GLU A 100 -7.27 -11.36 8.03
C GLU A 100 -6.05 -11.62 7.14
N VAL A 101 -5.16 -10.64 7.08
CA VAL A 101 -3.87 -10.74 6.39
C VAL A 101 -2.82 -11.24 7.38
N SER A 102 -2.01 -12.19 6.94
CA SER A 102 -0.85 -12.72 7.68
C SER A 102 0.40 -12.55 6.83
N ALA A 103 1.47 -12.00 7.40
CA ALA A 103 2.74 -11.73 6.72
C ALA A 103 3.94 -11.84 7.68
N THR A 104 5.16 -11.78 7.14
CA THR A 104 6.38 -11.65 7.95
C THR A 104 6.91 -10.21 7.88
N ALA A 105 7.12 -9.58 9.03
CA ALA A 105 7.74 -8.26 9.15
C ALA A 105 9.20 -8.39 9.62
N LEU A 106 10.14 -7.85 8.84
CA LEU A 106 11.56 -7.80 9.18
C LEU A 106 12.03 -6.34 9.28
N ASN A 107 12.31 -5.87 10.49
CA ASN A 107 12.83 -4.53 10.74
C ASN A 107 14.32 -4.46 10.37
N GLN A 108 14.62 -3.91 9.18
CA GLN A 108 15.98 -3.72 8.65
C GLN A 108 16.58 -2.37 9.05
N GLY A 109 15.76 -1.44 9.56
CA GLY A 109 16.16 -0.11 9.95
C GLY A 109 17.03 -0.03 11.21
N LYS A 110 17.22 1.20 11.71
CA LYS A 110 18.32 1.48 12.66
C LYS A 110 18.02 1.07 14.11
N ARG A 111 16.74 1.02 14.50
CA ARG A 111 16.25 0.84 15.89
C ARG A 111 15.14 -0.21 15.97
N GLU A 112 14.82 -0.71 17.16
CA GLU A 112 13.53 -1.38 17.38
C GLU A 112 12.38 -0.36 17.43
N VAL A 113 11.14 -0.83 17.19
CA VAL A 113 9.91 -0.05 17.34
C VAL A 113 8.78 -0.91 17.90
N ASN A 114 7.81 -0.28 18.56
CA ASN A 114 6.59 -0.93 19.08
C ASN A 114 5.38 -0.80 18.15
N ALA A 115 5.49 0.02 17.10
CA ALA A 115 4.48 0.10 16.05
C ALA A 115 5.09 0.51 14.70
N ALA A 116 4.50 0.04 13.61
CA ALA A 116 4.85 0.40 12.23
C ALA A 116 3.59 0.45 11.36
N ASP A 117 3.56 1.40 10.42
CA ASP A 117 2.43 1.58 9.50
C ASP A 117 2.75 0.85 8.18
N VAL A 118 1.84 -0.01 7.73
CA VAL A 118 1.97 -0.84 6.52
C VAL A 118 1.49 -0.04 5.32
N PHE A 119 2.30 0.02 4.26
CA PHE A 119 1.96 0.66 2.99
C PHE A 119 2.07 -0.35 1.84
N GLY A 120 1.29 -0.13 0.79
CA GLY A 120 1.19 -0.99 -0.38
C GLY A 120 -0.22 -0.92 -0.96
N ALA A 121 -0.51 -1.76 -1.93
CA ALA A 121 -1.82 -1.90 -2.55
C ALA A 121 -2.31 -3.35 -2.48
N LEU A 122 -3.62 -3.51 -2.42
CA LEU A 122 -4.32 -4.76 -2.67
C LEU A 122 -5.06 -4.60 -3.99
N PHE A 123 -5.00 -5.61 -4.84
CA PHE A 123 -5.73 -5.65 -6.11
C PHE A 123 -6.63 -6.88 -6.18
N ASP A 124 -7.78 -6.73 -6.83
CA ASP A 124 -8.64 -7.85 -7.20
C ASP A 124 -8.21 -8.49 -8.53
N ALA A 125 -8.90 -9.54 -8.96
CA ALA A 125 -8.53 -10.30 -10.15
C ALA A 125 -8.65 -9.51 -11.46
N GLU A 126 -9.35 -8.36 -11.45
CA GLU A 126 -9.46 -7.44 -12.60
C GLU A 126 -8.44 -6.28 -12.53
N GLY A 127 -7.73 -6.14 -11.40
CA GLY A 127 -6.71 -5.11 -11.20
C GLY A 127 -7.23 -3.82 -10.56
N TYR A 128 -8.43 -3.81 -9.99
CA TYR A 128 -8.94 -2.68 -9.21
C TYR A 128 -8.58 -2.82 -7.73
N SER A 129 -8.54 -1.71 -6.98
CA SER A 129 -8.30 -1.75 -5.54
C SER A 129 -9.61 -2.00 -4.77
N PRO A 130 -9.73 -3.11 -4.02
CA PRO A 130 -10.94 -3.44 -3.28
C PRO A 130 -10.94 -2.88 -1.85
N ALA A 131 -9.82 -2.32 -1.38
CA ALA A 131 -9.57 -2.06 0.04
C ALA A 131 -10.18 -0.74 0.54
N ALA A 132 -10.89 -0.79 1.67
CA ALA A 132 -11.56 0.34 2.29
C ALA A 132 -10.65 1.54 2.61
N THR A 133 -9.38 1.27 2.95
CA THR A 133 -8.36 2.27 3.31
C THR A 133 -7.64 2.89 2.11
N SER A 134 -7.80 2.34 0.90
CA SER A 134 -7.09 2.76 -0.31
C SER A 134 -7.85 2.33 -1.58
N LEU A 135 -9.09 2.82 -1.74
CA LEU A 135 -9.93 2.51 -2.93
C LEU A 135 -9.35 3.06 -4.24
N ASP A 136 -8.42 4.01 -4.15
CA ASP A 136 -7.66 4.57 -5.26
C ASP A 136 -6.17 4.25 -5.01
N PRO A 137 -5.51 3.46 -5.88
CA PRO A 137 -4.13 3.01 -5.69
C PRO A 137 -3.07 4.12 -5.81
N SER A 138 -3.46 5.38 -6.04
CA SER A 138 -2.60 6.57 -5.88
C SER A 138 -2.56 7.12 -4.45
N GLN A 139 -3.48 6.69 -3.58
CA GLN A 139 -3.54 7.15 -2.19
C GLN A 139 -2.40 6.54 -1.36
N LYS A 140 -1.61 7.42 -0.74
CA LYS A 140 -0.50 7.06 0.15
C LYS A 140 -0.94 6.90 1.62
N THR A 141 -2.12 6.31 1.80
CA THR A 141 -2.66 5.93 3.11
C THR A 141 -1.98 4.65 3.60
N PRO A 142 -1.81 4.47 4.92
CA PRO A 142 -1.43 3.18 5.46
C PRO A 142 -2.58 2.18 5.25
N PHE A 143 -2.25 1.00 4.73
CA PHE A 143 -3.19 -0.10 4.52
C PHE A 143 -3.69 -0.65 5.87
N ALA A 144 -2.79 -0.72 6.85
CA ALA A 144 -3.02 -1.13 8.23
C ALA A 144 -1.88 -0.63 9.13
N THR A 145 -2.06 -0.72 10.45
CA THR A 145 -1.01 -0.44 11.44
C THR A 145 -0.71 -1.72 12.22
N LEU A 146 0.58 -2.00 12.42
CA LEU A 146 1.08 -3.08 13.27
C LEU A 146 1.36 -2.49 14.65
N GLU A 147 0.63 -2.92 15.68
CA GLU A 147 0.86 -2.55 17.08
C GLU A 147 1.60 -3.68 17.80
N THR A 148 2.78 -4.02 17.28
CA THR A 148 3.60 -5.15 17.72
C THR A 148 5.07 -4.73 17.78
N ARG A 149 5.81 -5.21 18.77
CA ARG A 149 7.25 -4.98 18.86
C ARG A 149 7.97 -5.66 17.69
N LEU A 150 8.72 -4.86 16.93
CA LEU A 150 9.54 -5.29 15.80
C LEU A 150 11.03 -5.14 16.16
N PRO A 151 11.71 -6.20 16.64
CA PRO A 151 13.12 -6.15 16.99
C PRO A 151 13.97 -5.98 15.72
N LYS A 152 15.06 -5.23 15.82
CA LYS A 152 15.98 -5.02 14.71
C LYS A 152 16.59 -6.34 14.24
N GLY A 153 16.53 -6.60 12.94
CA GLY A 153 17.14 -7.77 12.30
C GLY A 153 16.42 -9.11 12.56
N GLN A 154 15.28 -9.11 13.24
CA GLN A 154 14.51 -10.32 13.53
C GLN A 154 13.20 -10.33 12.71
N PRO A 155 12.85 -11.43 12.05
CA PRO A 155 11.54 -11.60 11.43
C PRO A 155 10.47 -11.86 12.49
N VAL A 156 9.34 -11.16 12.40
CA VAL A 156 8.18 -11.31 13.28
C VAL A 156 6.97 -11.68 12.43
N ALA A 157 6.26 -12.74 12.79
CA ALA A 157 4.97 -13.07 12.18
C ALA A 157 3.94 -12.03 12.64
N VAL A 158 3.30 -11.35 11.69
CA VAL A 158 2.36 -10.24 11.95
C VAL A 158 1.02 -10.50 11.28
N LYS A 159 -0.04 -9.97 11.90
CA LYS A 159 -1.42 -10.07 11.41
C LYS A 159 -2.15 -8.75 11.53
N TRP A 160 -3.06 -8.50 10.61
CA TRP A 160 -4.01 -7.39 10.67
C TRP A 160 -5.29 -7.75 9.93
N VAL A 161 -6.38 -7.02 10.18
CA VAL A 161 -7.64 -7.17 9.45
C VAL A 161 -7.82 -5.97 8.51
N SER A 162 -8.27 -6.22 7.29
CA SER A 162 -8.61 -5.17 6.32
C SER A 162 -10.02 -5.39 5.77
N ALA A 163 -10.77 -4.31 5.61
CA ALA A 163 -12.09 -4.33 5.00
C ALA A 163 -11.96 -4.17 3.47
N VAL A 164 -12.65 -5.02 2.73
CA VAL A 164 -12.59 -5.12 1.26
C VAL A 164 -13.98 -5.19 0.65
N GLN A 165 -14.15 -4.72 -0.58
CA GLN A 165 -15.43 -4.81 -1.28
C GLN A 165 -15.81 -6.27 -1.48
N ALA A 166 -16.97 -6.67 -0.95
CA ALA A 166 -17.43 -8.07 -1.02
C ALA A 166 -17.62 -8.53 -2.49
N ARG A 167 -17.99 -7.60 -3.38
CA ARG A 167 -18.19 -7.83 -4.82
C ARG A 167 -16.91 -7.99 -5.66
N SER A 168 -15.72 -7.65 -5.14
CA SER A 168 -14.50 -7.67 -5.95
C SER A 168 -14.01 -9.10 -6.22
N PRO A 169 -13.64 -9.44 -7.47
CA PRO A 169 -13.35 -10.81 -7.87
C PRO A 169 -12.05 -11.34 -7.25
N ARG A 170 -12.07 -12.62 -6.85
CA ARG A 170 -10.95 -13.30 -6.19
C ARG A 170 -10.07 -14.07 -7.19
N PRO A 171 -8.80 -14.37 -6.88
CA PRO A 171 -8.07 -14.06 -5.65
C PRO A 171 -7.55 -12.61 -5.60
N PHE A 172 -7.37 -12.07 -4.39
CA PHE A 172 -6.66 -10.81 -4.23
C PHE A 172 -5.13 -10.97 -4.40
N ARG A 173 -4.47 -9.91 -4.86
CA ARG A 173 -3.02 -9.81 -5.06
C ARG A 173 -2.47 -8.63 -4.27
N PHE A 174 -1.47 -8.87 -3.43
CA PHE A 174 -0.71 -7.81 -2.76
C PHE A 174 0.38 -7.26 -3.69
N ALA A 175 0.60 -5.95 -3.67
CA ALA A 175 1.61 -5.28 -4.48
C ALA A 175 2.23 -4.11 -3.70
N GLY A 176 3.54 -3.92 -3.83
CA GLY A 176 4.23 -2.79 -3.24
C GLY A 176 4.32 -2.79 -1.70
N MET A 177 4.21 -3.95 -1.04
CA MET A 177 4.12 -4.01 0.42
C MET A 177 5.44 -3.63 1.11
N LYS A 178 5.35 -2.74 2.10
CA LYS A 178 6.41 -2.36 3.05
C LYS A 178 5.78 -1.87 4.36
N ALA A 179 6.59 -1.59 5.37
CA ALA A 179 6.16 -0.77 6.50
C ALA A 179 7.23 0.27 6.90
N GLU A 180 6.77 1.37 7.49
CA GLU A 180 7.57 2.49 7.97
C GLU A 180 7.32 2.71 9.47
N TYR A 181 8.25 3.30 10.21
CA TYR A 181 8.07 3.51 11.65
C TYR A 181 6.92 4.47 11.94
N ARG A 182 5.90 4.00 12.70
CA ARG A 182 4.70 4.79 12.98
C ARG A 182 5.05 6.13 13.64
N ASN A 183 4.53 7.21 13.08
CA ASN A 183 4.87 8.56 13.55
C ASN A 183 4.27 8.80 14.95
N ALA A 184 5.14 8.93 15.95
CA ALA A 184 4.74 9.08 17.35
C ALA A 184 3.96 10.37 17.66
N ALA A 185 3.98 11.39 16.79
CA ALA A 185 3.06 12.52 16.89
C ALA A 185 1.66 12.13 16.40
N MET A 186 1.56 11.49 15.24
CA MET A 186 0.28 11.02 14.67
C MET A 186 -0.41 9.99 15.57
N ALA A 187 0.35 9.07 16.18
CA ALA A 187 -0.18 8.10 17.14
C ALA A 187 -0.72 8.73 18.44
N LYS A 188 -0.32 9.98 18.77
CA LYS A 188 -0.89 10.74 19.91
C LYS A 188 -2.10 11.57 19.50
N THR A 189 -2.11 12.13 18.29
CA THR A 189 -3.25 12.89 17.74
C THR A 189 -4.42 11.98 17.39
N TYR A 190 -4.14 10.77 16.89
CA TYR A 190 -5.11 9.78 16.45
C TYR A 190 -4.96 8.51 17.30
N LYS A 191 -5.26 8.63 18.59
CA LYS A 191 -5.58 7.48 19.43
C LYS A 191 -6.83 6.80 18.83
N SER A 192 -6.88 5.47 18.85
CA SER A 192 -8.13 4.73 18.62
C SER A 192 -9.16 5.16 19.66
N PHE A 193 -10.41 5.37 19.24
CA PHE A 193 -11.51 5.66 20.17
C PHE A 193 -11.64 4.53 21.20
N ASP A 194 -11.80 4.91 22.48
CA ASP A 194 -12.10 3.94 23.54
C ASP A 194 -13.52 3.35 23.34
N PRO A 195 -13.82 2.17 23.91
CA PRO A 195 -15.15 1.55 23.75
C PRO A 195 -16.32 2.48 24.16
N CYS A 196 -16.13 3.31 25.19
CA CYS A 196 -17.08 4.33 25.64
C CYS A 196 -17.27 5.47 24.62
N GLU A 197 -16.21 5.90 23.93
CA GLU A 197 -16.27 6.91 22.86
C GLU A 197 -16.96 6.38 21.57
N ILE A 198 -17.01 5.05 21.41
CA ILE A 198 -17.72 4.37 20.31
C ILE A 198 -19.19 4.07 20.69
N ASP A 199 -19.43 3.67 21.94
CA ASP A 199 -20.74 3.31 22.48
C ASP A 199 -20.84 3.70 23.96
N SER A 200 -21.49 4.83 24.26
CA SER A 200 -21.65 5.31 25.64
C SER A 200 -22.63 4.47 26.48
N SER A 201 -23.25 3.42 25.93
CA SER A 201 -23.97 2.42 26.72
C SER A 201 -23.07 1.30 27.26
N ALA A 202 -21.77 1.32 26.91
CA ALA A 202 -20.75 0.39 27.41
C ALA A 202 -19.86 0.98 28.53
N CYS A 203 -20.14 2.20 28.99
CA CYS A 203 -19.47 2.84 30.13
C CYS A 203 -19.86 2.18 31.48
N GLU A 204 -18.99 2.29 32.49
CA GLU A 204 -19.46 2.25 33.89
C GLU A 204 -20.12 3.60 34.22
N GLU A 205 -21.23 3.61 34.98
CA GLU A 205 -22.13 4.78 35.13
C GLU A 205 -21.49 6.06 35.72
N ASP A 206 -20.28 5.97 36.27
CA ASP A 206 -19.55 7.07 36.92
C ASP A 206 -18.33 7.60 36.13
N GLU A 207 -17.93 7.00 34.99
CA GLU A 207 -16.85 7.55 34.15
C GLU A 207 -17.29 8.71 33.24
N ASP A 208 -18.57 8.77 32.87
CA ASP A 208 -19.07 9.54 31.72
C ASP A 208 -19.31 11.05 32.01
N GLN A 209 -18.62 11.62 33.00
CA GLN A 209 -18.64 13.06 33.30
C GLN A 209 -17.28 13.56 33.81
N PRO A 210 -16.71 14.64 33.23
CA PRO A 210 -15.59 15.33 33.88
C PRO A 210 -16.05 15.89 35.23
N ASP A 211 -15.16 15.96 36.23
CA ASP A 211 -15.42 16.44 37.60
C ASP A 211 -16.38 17.64 37.67
N ASN A 212 -16.19 18.57 36.74
CA ASN A 212 -16.97 19.78 36.50
C ASN A 212 -18.50 19.55 36.41
N ALA A 213 -18.94 18.46 35.77
CA ALA A 213 -20.35 18.12 35.62
C ALA A 213 -20.89 17.31 36.81
N MET A 214 -20.07 16.44 37.41
CA MET A 214 -20.37 15.81 38.70
C MET A 214 -20.57 16.84 39.82
N ALA A 215 -19.83 17.95 39.79
CA ALA A 215 -20.00 19.08 40.70
C ALA A 215 -21.35 19.81 40.53
N LEU A 216 -21.98 19.75 39.35
CA LEU A 216 -23.37 20.20 39.15
C LEU A 216 -24.36 19.15 39.69
N ARG A 217 -24.17 17.86 39.38
CA ARG A 217 -25.06 16.77 39.85
C ARG A 217 -25.11 16.66 41.38
N THR A 218 -24.01 16.99 42.06
CA THR A 218 -23.87 17.00 43.52
C THR A 218 -24.13 18.35 44.19
N GLY A 219 -24.42 19.41 43.41
CA GLY A 219 -24.71 20.75 43.93
C GLY A 219 -23.51 21.50 44.54
N GLN A 220 -22.28 21.02 44.36
CA GLN A 220 -21.07 21.64 44.92
C GLN A 220 -20.53 22.81 44.08
N GLY A 221 -20.86 22.87 42.78
CA GLY A 221 -20.48 23.95 41.88
C GLY A 221 -19.02 23.91 41.40
N PHE A 222 -18.70 24.71 40.38
CA PHE A 222 -17.38 24.68 39.73
C PHE A 222 -16.26 25.25 40.62
N THR A 223 -15.44 24.38 41.20
CA THR A 223 -14.22 24.78 41.92
C THR A 223 -13.03 24.94 40.97
N TYR A 224 -12.90 26.12 40.38
CA TYR A 224 -11.69 26.49 39.65
C TYR A 224 -10.47 26.58 40.60
N LYS A 225 -9.48 25.71 40.41
CA LYS A 225 -8.18 25.82 41.09
C LYS A 225 -7.44 27.06 40.56
N LYS A 226 -6.83 27.82 41.48
CA LYS A 226 -5.87 28.90 41.17
C LYS A 226 -4.46 28.33 40.99
#